data_AF-A0A2I0T9Q9-F1
#
_entry.id   AF-A0A2I0T9Q9-F1
#
_cell.length_a   1.000
_cell.length_b   1.000
_cell.length_c   1.000
_cell.angle_alpha   90.00
_cell.angle_beta   90.00
_cell.angle_gamma   90.00
#
_symmetry.space_group_name_H-M   'P 1'
#
loop_
_entity.id
_entity.type
_entity.pdbx_description
1 polymer ?
#
loop_
_entity_poly.entity_id
_entity_poly.type
_entity_poly.pdbx_seq_one_letter_code
_entity_poly.pdbx_strand_id
1 'polypeptide(L)'
;MKQRIQRGNQLVYEFFLRFLESPDFQPNVAKKYIDQKFVLSVIVGLLKFWPKTHSPKEVMFLNELEEILDVIEPSEFVKVMEPLFRQLAKCVSSPHFQVAERALYYWNNEYIMSLISDNAAKILPIMFPALYKNSKSHWNKTIHGLIYNALKLFMEMNQKLFDDCTQQYKAEKQK
;
A
#
# COMPACT_ATOMS: atom_id res chain seq x y z
N MET A 1 -18.11 -10.98 -26.48
CA MET A 1 -17.69 -9.70 -25.83
C MET A 1 -16.41 -9.85 -24.99
N LYS A 2 -16.32 -10.77 -24.01
CA LYS A 2 -15.12 -10.98 -23.18
C LYS A 2 -13.82 -11.20 -23.98
N GLN A 3 -13.84 -12.02 -25.03
CA GLN A 3 -12.68 -12.25 -25.91
C GLN A 3 -12.21 -10.99 -26.67
N ARG A 4 -13.13 -10.08 -27.04
CA ARG A 4 -12.79 -8.83 -27.75
C ARG A 4 -12.10 -7.83 -26.82
N ILE A 5 -12.55 -7.76 -25.56
CA ILE A 5 -11.93 -6.92 -24.52
C ILE A 5 -10.53 -7.47 -24.17
N GLN A 6 -10.41 -8.79 -23.99
CA GLN A 6 -9.12 -9.42 -23.68
C GLN A 6 -8.10 -9.24 -24.80
N ARG A 7 -8.52 -9.36 -26.06
CA ARG A 7 -7.67 -9.09 -27.23
C ARG A 7 -7.27 -7.61 -27.32
N GLY A 8 -8.18 -6.69 -27.00
CA GLY A 8 -7.88 -5.26 -26.94
C GLY A 8 -6.83 -4.93 -25.89
N ASN A 9 -6.97 -5.47 -24.67
CA ASN A 9 -6.00 -5.27 -23.59
C ASN A 9 -4.61 -5.81 -23.94
N GLN A 10 -4.55 -6.99 -24.58
CA GLN A 10 -3.29 -7.59 -25.01
C GLN A 10 -2.56 -6.70 -26.04
N LEU A 11 -3.28 -6.18 -27.03
CA LEU A 11 -2.69 -5.30 -28.05
C LEU A 11 -2.15 -4.00 -27.45
N VAL A 12 -2.88 -3.41 -26.49
CA VAL A 12 -2.43 -2.20 -25.80
C VAL A 12 -1.16 -2.49 -24.99
N TYR A 13 -1.13 -3.60 -24.25
CA TYR A 13 0.04 -4.03 -23.48
C TYR A 13 1.27 -4.25 -24.38
N GLU A 14 1.12 -5.01 -25.46
CA GLU A 14 2.20 -5.27 -26.42
C GLU A 14 2.66 -4.01 -27.15
N PHE A 15 1.76 -3.05 -27.38
CA PHE A 15 2.15 -1.74 -27.90
C PHE A 15 3.01 -0.98 -26.89
N PHE A 16 2.58 -0.91 -25.62
CA PHE A 16 3.34 -0.22 -24.58
C PHE A 16 4.73 -0.85 -24.36
N LEU A 17 4.83 -2.18 -24.33
CA LEU A 17 6.13 -2.87 -24.25
C LEU A 17 7.04 -2.48 -25.41
N ARG A 18 6.57 -2.64 -26.66
CA ARG A 18 7.35 -2.28 -27.85
C ARG A 18 7.72 -0.80 -27.90
N PHE A 19 6.86 0.07 -27.39
CA PHE A 19 7.12 1.51 -27.32
C PHE A 19 8.25 1.82 -26.33
N LEU A 20 8.22 1.23 -25.14
CA LEU A 20 9.24 1.45 -24.11
C LEU A 20 10.58 0.77 -24.46
N GLU A 21 10.54 -0.38 -25.14
CA GLU A 21 11.72 -1.12 -25.59
C GLU A 21 12.30 -0.60 -26.92
N SER A 22 11.66 0.39 -27.55
CA SER A 22 12.13 0.95 -28.81
C SER A 22 13.53 1.56 -28.64
N PRO A 23 14.49 1.29 -29.55
CA PRO A 23 15.82 1.90 -29.47
C PRO A 23 15.77 3.43 -29.63
N ASP A 24 14.69 3.96 -30.22
CA ASP A 24 14.44 5.39 -30.38
C ASP A 24 13.70 6.00 -29.17
N PHE A 25 13.33 5.20 -28.17
CA PHE A 25 12.74 5.73 -26.95
C PHE A 25 13.76 6.60 -26.23
N GLN A 26 13.39 7.85 -25.94
CA GLN A 26 14.26 8.81 -25.28
C GLN A 26 13.81 9.00 -23.82
N PRO A 27 14.44 8.33 -22.83
CA PRO A 27 14.02 8.41 -21.43
C PRO A 27 14.02 9.84 -20.89
N ASN A 28 14.97 10.67 -21.34
CA ASN A 28 15.07 12.06 -20.91
C ASN A 28 13.90 12.93 -21.38
N VAL A 29 13.29 12.60 -22.52
CA VAL A 29 12.07 13.26 -23.01
C VAL A 29 10.86 12.72 -22.27
N ALA A 30 10.76 11.39 -22.13
CA ALA A 30 9.67 10.74 -21.40
C ALA A 30 9.59 11.18 -19.93
N LYS A 31 10.74 11.39 -19.27
CA LYS A 31 10.83 11.89 -17.89
C LYS A 31 10.14 13.24 -17.69
N LYS A 32 9.99 14.06 -18.73
CA LYS A 32 9.22 15.32 -18.66
C LYS A 32 7.72 15.09 -18.51
N TYR A 33 7.23 13.91 -18.90
CA TYR A 33 5.83 13.51 -18.83
C TYR A 33 5.54 12.50 -17.71
N ILE A 34 6.58 11.80 -17.24
CA ILE A 34 6.54 10.97 -16.02
C ILE A 34 6.85 11.89 -14.83
N ASP A 35 5.93 12.81 -14.55
CA ASP A 35 6.01 13.72 -13.42
C ASP A 35 5.30 13.14 -12.18
N GLN A 36 5.35 13.88 -11.08
CA GLN A 36 4.73 13.47 -9.82
C GLN A 36 3.19 13.36 -9.92
N LYS A 37 2.55 14.09 -10.84
CA LYS A 37 1.10 13.94 -11.11
C LYS A 37 0.78 12.63 -11.82
N PHE A 38 1.65 12.20 -12.72
CA PHE A 38 1.57 10.89 -13.35
C PHE A 38 1.71 9.78 -12.29
N VAL A 39 2.72 9.88 -11.42
CA VAL A 39 2.91 8.94 -10.29
C VAL A 39 1.64 8.83 -9.44
N LEU A 40 1.03 9.96 -9.07
CA LEU A 40 -0.23 9.99 -8.33
C LEU A 40 -1.35 9.25 -9.07
N SER A 41 -1.47 9.48 -10.39
CA SER A 41 -2.48 8.85 -11.24
C SER A 41 -2.30 7.33 -11.33
N VAL A 42 -1.05 6.86 -11.34
CA VAL A 42 -0.72 5.42 -11.32
C VAL A 42 -1.17 4.80 -10.00
N ILE A 43 -0.87 5.41 -8.85
CA ILE A 43 -1.30 4.89 -7.54
C ILE A 43 -2.83 4.81 -7.45
N VAL A 44 -3.53 5.86 -7.87
CA VAL A 44 -5.00 5.88 -7.90
C VAL A 44 -5.54 4.76 -8.80
N GLY A 45 -4.90 4.53 -9.94
CA GLY A 45 -5.21 3.43 -10.85
C GLY A 45 -5.03 2.06 -10.18
N LEU A 46 -3.88 1.81 -9.55
CA LEU A 46 -3.59 0.56 -8.84
C LEU A 46 -4.61 0.29 -7.75
N LEU A 47 -4.94 1.29 -6.92
CA LEU A 47 -5.95 1.16 -5.87
C LEU A 47 -7.34 0.88 -6.43
N LYS A 48 -7.71 1.51 -7.54
CA LYS A 48 -8.99 1.28 -8.22
C LYS A 48 -9.13 -0.15 -8.75
N PHE A 49 -8.04 -0.71 -9.26
CA PHE A 49 -8.01 -2.04 -9.88
C PHE A 49 -7.43 -3.13 -8.98
N TRP A 50 -7.37 -2.88 -7.67
CA TRP A 50 -6.80 -3.81 -6.70
C TRP A 50 -7.40 -5.22 -6.84
N PRO A 51 -6.59 -6.28 -7.02
CA PRO A 51 -7.10 -7.64 -7.16
C PRO A 51 -7.83 -8.09 -5.89
N LYS A 52 -9.02 -8.69 -6.03
CA LYS A 52 -9.83 -9.13 -4.87
C LYS A 52 -9.91 -10.66 -4.70
N THR A 53 -9.46 -11.40 -5.70
CA THR A 53 -9.66 -12.85 -5.79
C THR A 53 -8.41 -13.60 -6.26
N HIS A 54 -7.26 -12.92 -6.33
CA HIS A 54 -6.03 -13.49 -6.89
C HIS A 54 -4.82 -13.03 -6.07
N SER A 55 -4.55 -13.72 -4.96
CA SER A 55 -3.53 -13.35 -3.97
C SER A 55 -2.13 -13.12 -4.55
N PRO A 56 -1.61 -13.94 -5.51
CA PRO A 56 -0.32 -13.64 -6.12
C PRO A 56 -0.27 -12.29 -6.83
N LYS A 57 -1.40 -11.84 -7.40
CA LYS A 57 -1.49 -10.51 -8.04
C LYS A 57 -1.58 -9.40 -7.01
N GLU A 58 -2.21 -9.65 -5.86
CA GLU A 58 -2.15 -8.69 -4.75
C GLU A 58 -0.71 -8.51 -4.26
N VAL A 59 0.06 -9.59 -4.13
CA VAL A 59 1.48 -9.52 -3.77
C VAL A 59 2.28 -8.74 -4.82
N MET A 60 2.03 -8.97 -6.12
CA MET A 60 2.65 -8.16 -7.18
C MET A 60 2.28 -6.68 -7.05
N PHE A 61 1.00 -6.34 -6.84
CA PHE A 61 0.57 -4.96 -6.65
C PHE A 61 1.22 -4.30 -5.43
N LEU A 62 1.42 -5.04 -4.34
CA LEU A 62 2.14 -4.55 -3.17
C LEU A 62 3.63 -4.31 -3.47
N ASN A 63 4.26 -5.12 -4.32
CA ASN A 63 5.64 -4.86 -4.75
C ASN A 63 5.75 -3.55 -5.53
N GLU A 64 4.97 -3.42 -6.61
CA GLU A 64 5.02 -2.24 -7.48
C GLU A 64 4.65 -0.98 -6.71
N LEU A 65 3.65 -1.05 -5.82
CA LEU A 65 3.25 0.10 -5.01
C LEU A 65 4.36 0.54 -4.05
N GLU A 66 5.16 -0.38 -3.50
CA GLU A 66 6.31 0.00 -2.67
C GLU A 66 7.36 0.75 -3.49
N GLU A 67 7.73 0.23 -4.67
CA GLU A 67 8.71 0.89 -5.54
C GLU A 67 8.26 2.29 -5.96
N ILE A 68 6.96 2.47 -6.22
CA ILE A 68 6.39 3.77 -6.54
C ILE A 68 6.41 4.70 -5.33
N LEU A 69 6.12 4.19 -4.13
CA LEU A 69 6.19 4.98 -2.90
C LEU A 69 7.62 5.38 -2.55
N ASP A 70 8.64 4.65 -2.99
CA ASP A 70 10.06 4.99 -2.74
C ASP A 70 10.50 6.27 -3.48
N VAL A 71 9.73 6.70 -4.49
CA VAL A 71 10.02 7.89 -5.32
C VAL A 71 8.94 8.97 -5.26
N ILE A 72 7.88 8.77 -4.48
CA ILE A 72 6.80 9.74 -4.35
C ILE A 72 7.26 10.95 -3.55
N GLU A 73 6.90 12.16 -3.98
CA GLU A 73 7.13 13.35 -3.16
C GLU A 73 6.13 13.43 -1.99
N PRO A 74 6.53 13.93 -0.80
CA PRO A 74 5.62 14.05 0.34
C PRO A 74 4.36 14.87 0.03
N SER A 75 4.48 15.89 -0.81
CA SER A 75 3.39 16.76 -1.28
C SER A 75 2.31 16.01 -2.08
N GLU A 76 2.69 14.95 -2.80
CA GLU A 76 1.76 14.09 -3.52
C GLU A 76 1.25 12.95 -2.63
N PHE A 77 2.10 12.40 -1.76
CA PHE A 77 1.72 11.33 -0.84
C PHE A 77 0.51 11.69 0.02
N VAL A 78 0.46 12.91 0.58
CA VAL A 78 -0.66 13.37 1.41
C VAL A 78 -2.01 13.35 0.70
N LYS A 79 -2.03 13.37 -0.65
CA LYS A 79 -3.25 13.32 -1.46
C LYS A 79 -3.82 11.90 -1.60
N VAL A 80 -3.00 10.86 -1.40
CA VAL A 80 -3.39 9.44 -1.59
C VAL A 80 -3.20 8.57 -0.35
N MET A 81 -2.53 9.05 0.70
CA MET A 81 -2.22 8.23 1.88
C MET A 81 -3.47 7.62 2.52
N GLU A 82 -4.57 8.35 2.67
CA GLU A 82 -5.76 7.82 3.33
C GLU A 82 -6.39 6.61 2.58
N PRO A 83 -6.71 6.69 1.27
CA PRO A 83 -7.19 5.53 0.53
C PRO A 83 -6.15 4.40 0.43
N LEU A 84 -4.86 4.74 0.33
CA LEU A 84 -3.76 3.77 0.28
C LEU A 84 -3.69 2.95 1.58
N PHE A 85 -3.63 3.60 2.74
CA PHE A 85 -3.54 2.91 4.03
C PHE A 85 -4.84 2.18 4.40
N ARG A 86 -6.00 2.64 3.92
CA ARG A 86 -7.24 1.83 4.01
C ARG A 86 -7.14 0.52 3.23
N GLN A 87 -6.41 0.51 2.12
CA GLN A 87 -6.17 -0.71 1.35
C GLN A 87 -5.12 -1.59 2.05
N LEU A 88 -4.01 -1.01 2.52
CA LEU A 88 -3.00 -1.76 3.29
C LEU A 88 -3.59 -2.39 4.56
N ALA A 89 -4.48 -1.71 5.27
CA ALA A 89 -5.18 -2.26 6.43
C ALA A 89 -5.95 -3.56 6.10
N LYS A 90 -6.53 -3.65 4.90
CA LYS A 90 -7.20 -4.87 4.41
C LYS A 90 -6.18 -5.95 4.09
N CYS A 91 -5.06 -5.60 3.44
CA CYS A 91 -4.00 -6.55 3.11
C CYS A 91 -3.35 -7.15 4.37
N VAL A 92 -3.06 -6.33 5.38
CA VAL A 92 -2.58 -6.76 6.71
C VAL A 92 -3.58 -7.69 7.40
N SER A 93 -4.88 -7.44 7.21
CA SER A 93 -5.95 -8.30 7.73
C SER A 93 -6.26 -9.52 6.86
N SER A 94 -5.51 -9.74 5.78
CA SER A 94 -5.76 -10.83 4.86
C SER A 94 -5.52 -12.18 5.53
N PRO A 95 -6.40 -13.18 5.33
CA PRO A 95 -6.14 -14.54 5.80
C PRO A 95 -5.01 -15.23 5.00
N HIS A 96 -4.67 -14.69 3.82
CA HIS A 96 -3.61 -15.22 2.98
C HIS A 96 -2.25 -14.68 3.43
N PHE A 97 -1.45 -15.55 4.03
CA PHE A 97 -0.24 -15.12 4.74
C PHE A 97 0.72 -14.28 3.87
N GLN A 98 0.97 -14.67 2.61
CA GLN A 98 1.89 -13.92 1.74
C GLN A 98 1.44 -12.49 1.48
N VAL A 99 0.12 -12.21 1.48
CA VAL A 99 -0.41 -10.86 1.27
C VAL A 99 -0.20 -10.02 2.54
N ALA A 100 -0.54 -10.58 3.71
CA ALA A 100 -0.39 -9.90 4.98
C ALA A 100 1.08 -9.64 5.32
N GLU A 101 1.93 -10.65 5.17
CA GLU A 101 3.38 -10.54 5.34
C GLU A 101 3.96 -9.48 4.41
N ARG A 102 3.62 -9.52 3.11
CA ARG A 102 4.14 -8.54 2.16
C ARG A 102 3.73 -7.11 2.47
N ALA A 103 2.49 -6.90 2.90
CA ALA A 103 2.01 -5.58 3.31
C ALA A 103 2.71 -5.08 4.58
N LEU A 104 3.00 -5.97 5.55
CA LEU A 104 3.71 -5.60 6.78
C LEU A 104 5.18 -5.26 6.54
N TYR A 105 5.79 -5.76 5.46
CA TYR A 105 7.16 -5.39 5.09
C TYR A 105 7.34 -3.90 4.73
N TYR A 106 6.24 -3.15 4.47
CA TYR A 106 6.32 -1.70 4.26
C TYR A 106 6.90 -0.96 5.48
N TRP A 107 6.74 -1.49 6.69
CA TRP A 107 7.31 -0.92 7.92
C TRP A 107 8.84 -1.07 7.99
N ASN A 108 9.47 -1.82 7.08
CA ASN A 108 10.92 -1.95 7.01
C ASN A 108 11.56 -0.99 6.01
N ASN A 109 10.77 -0.33 5.16
CA ASN A 109 11.27 0.70 4.24
C ASN A 109 11.39 2.03 5.00
N GLU A 110 12.61 2.56 5.10
CA GLU A 110 12.91 3.77 5.85
C GLU A 110 12.19 5.01 5.31
N TYR A 111 12.09 5.15 3.98
CA TYR A 111 11.43 6.28 3.37
C TYR A 111 9.92 6.25 3.62
N ILE A 112 9.28 5.10 3.41
CA ILE A 112 7.85 4.91 3.73
C ILE A 112 7.60 5.17 5.22
N MET A 113 8.47 4.69 6.10
CA MET A 113 8.36 4.95 7.54
C MET A 113 8.46 6.43 7.88
N SER A 114 9.31 7.20 7.19
CA SER A 114 9.38 8.65 7.37
C SER A 114 8.08 9.35 6.93
N LEU A 115 7.52 8.95 5.78
CA LEU A 115 6.21 9.44 5.31
C LEU A 115 5.08 9.12 6.29
N ILE A 116 5.11 7.91 6.89
CA ILE A 116 4.15 7.51 7.92
C ILE A 116 4.29 8.38 9.16
N SER A 117 5.54 8.65 9.59
CA SER A 117 5.84 9.48 10.77
C SER A 117 5.26 10.88 10.64
N ASP A 118 5.52 11.53 9.51
CA ASP A 118 5.05 12.91 9.25
C ASP A 118 3.52 13.01 9.18
N ASN A 119 2.84 11.89 8.93
CA ASN A 119 1.39 11.83 8.73
C ASN A 119 0.67 10.92 9.74
N ALA A 120 1.31 10.62 10.88
CA ALA A 120 0.85 9.64 11.86
C ALA A 120 -0.57 9.93 12.37
N ALA A 121 -0.91 11.21 12.53
CA ALA A 121 -2.23 11.69 12.97
C ALA A 121 -3.40 11.13 12.14
N LYS A 122 -3.18 10.86 10.85
CA LYS A 122 -4.20 10.29 9.95
C LYS A 122 -3.99 8.80 9.69
N ILE A 123 -2.74 8.35 9.58
CA ILE A 123 -2.42 6.97 9.21
C ILE A 123 -2.67 6.00 10.37
N LEU A 124 -2.24 6.36 11.59
CA LEU A 124 -2.33 5.47 12.75
C LEU A 124 -3.79 5.07 13.04
N PRO A 125 -4.78 5.98 13.10
CA PRO A 125 -6.18 5.59 13.31
C PRO A 125 -6.75 4.65 12.23
N ILE A 126 -6.26 4.72 10.99
CA ILE A 126 -6.68 3.85 9.89
C ILE A 126 -6.11 2.44 10.06
N MET A 127 -4.83 2.34 10.42
CA MET A 127 -4.12 1.06 10.53
C MET A 127 -4.36 0.33 11.85
N PHE A 128 -4.60 1.08 12.93
CA PHE A 128 -4.67 0.54 14.29
C PHE A 128 -5.71 -0.59 14.44
N PRO A 129 -6.96 -0.47 13.95
CA PRO A 129 -7.95 -1.54 14.09
C PRO A 129 -7.50 -2.86 13.44
N ALA A 130 -6.87 -2.78 12.27
CA ALA A 130 -6.36 -3.94 11.54
C ALA A 130 -5.19 -4.60 12.30
N LEU A 131 -4.21 -3.83 12.72
CA LEU A 131 -3.05 -4.35 13.46
C LEU A 131 -3.45 -4.92 14.82
N TYR A 132 -4.24 -4.17 15.60
CA TYR A 132 -4.61 -4.55 16.96
C TYR A 132 -5.56 -5.76 17.02
N LYS A 133 -6.47 -5.89 16.04
CA LYS A 133 -7.31 -7.10 15.93
C LYS A 133 -6.45 -8.32 15.62
N ASN A 134 -5.58 -8.22 14.62
CA ASN A 134 -4.83 -9.37 14.12
C ASN A 134 -3.67 -9.78 15.03
N SER A 135 -3.13 -8.89 15.87
CA SER A 135 -2.14 -9.25 16.90
C SER A 135 -2.66 -10.25 17.92
N LYS A 136 -3.99 -10.35 18.09
CA LYS A 136 -4.65 -11.28 19.02
C LYS A 136 -5.11 -12.58 18.37
N SER A 137 -5.43 -12.56 17.08
CA SER A 137 -6.19 -13.66 16.44
C SER A 137 -5.56 -14.25 15.18
N HIS A 138 -4.51 -13.65 14.61
CA HIS A 138 -3.93 -14.18 13.38
C HIS A 138 -3.22 -15.53 13.63
N TRP A 139 -3.33 -16.49 12.71
CA TRP A 139 -2.90 -17.87 12.97
C TRP A 139 -1.39 -18.09 12.73
N ASN A 140 -0.79 -17.29 11.85
CA ASN A 140 0.62 -17.38 11.46
C ASN A 140 1.52 -16.60 12.44
N LYS A 141 2.51 -17.28 13.03
CA LYS A 141 3.44 -16.72 14.03
C LYS A 141 4.36 -15.63 13.48
N THR A 142 4.81 -15.74 12.24
CA THR A 142 5.66 -14.72 11.60
C THR A 142 4.90 -13.41 11.46
N ILE A 143 3.66 -13.50 10.96
CA ILE A 143 2.78 -12.33 10.82
C ILE A 143 2.47 -11.71 12.18
N HIS A 144 2.28 -12.52 13.23
CA HIS A 144 2.18 -11.99 14.59
C HIS A 144 3.39 -11.14 14.96
N GLY A 145 4.61 -11.64 14.78
CA GLY A 145 5.83 -10.89 15.07
C GLY A 145 5.91 -9.56 14.31
N LEU A 146 5.60 -9.59 13.01
CA LEU A 146 5.57 -8.39 12.16
C LEU A 146 4.52 -7.36 12.62
N ILE A 147 3.33 -7.81 13.01
CA ILE A 147 2.27 -6.93 13.55
C ILE A 147 2.72 -6.29 14.87
N TYR A 148 3.30 -7.06 15.79
CA TYR A 148 3.82 -6.51 17.04
C TYR A 148 4.92 -5.49 16.80
N ASN A 149 5.81 -5.73 15.84
CA ASN A 149 6.82 -4.76 15.43
C ASN A 149 6.19 -3.46 14.90
N ALA A 150 5.22 -3.57 13.98
CA ALA A 150 4.51 -2.40 13.44
C ALA A 150 3.76 -1.61 14.53
N LEU A 151 3.08 -2.30 15.47
CA LEU A 151 2.43 -1.66 16.62
C LEU A 151 3.43 -0.94 17.52
N LYS A 152 4.59 -1.56 17.78
CA LYS A 152 5.67 -0.95 18.57
C LYS A 152 6.19 0.32 17.90
N LEU A 153 6.47 0.28 16.60
CA LEU A 153 6.93 1.45 15.84
C LEU A 153 5.91 2.60 15.90
N PHE A 154 4.62 2.31 15.78
CA PHE A 154 3.58 3.34 15.93
C PHE A 154 3.50 3.94 17.34
N MET A 155 3.70 3.11 18.37
CA MET A 155 3.73 3.58 19.76
C MET A 155 4.95 4.48 20.03
N GLU A 156 6.12 4.11 19.51
CA GLU A 156 7.36 4.91 19.62
C GLU A 156 7.25 6.25 18.87
N MET A 157 6.53 6.25 17.74
CA MET A 157 6.30 7.43 16.91
C MET A 157 5.38 8.46 17.60
N ASN A 158 4.27 8.03 18.19
CA ASN A 158 3.38 8.91 18.94
C ASN A 158 2.56 8.13 19.98
N GLN A 159 3.11 8.04 21.19
CA GLN A 159 2.49 7.30 22.29
C GLN A 159 1.08 7.78 22.62
N LYS A 160 0.88 9.10 22.70
CA LYS A 160 -0.43 9.68 23.03
C LYS A 160 -1.49 9.28 22.02
N LEU A 161 -1.20 9.44 20.73
CA LEU A 161 -2.12 9.07 19.66
C LEU A 161 -2.42 7.57 19.64
N PHE A 162 -1.40 6.74 19.92
CA PHE A 162 -1.57 5.29 20.04
C PHE A 162 -2.50 4.90 21.18
N ASP A 163 -2.35 5.54 22.35
CA ASP A 163 -3.22 5.34 23.51
C ASP A 163 -4.65 5.78 23.21
N ASP A 164 -4.84 6.94 22.56
CA ASP A 164 -6.15 7.45 22.14
C ASP A 164 -6.85 6.46 21.19
N CYS A 165 -6.14 5.94 20.18
CA CYS A 165 -6.67 4.92 19.26
C CYS A 165 -7.02 3.62 19.98
N THR A 166 -6.23 3.22 20.98
CA THR A 166 -6.52 2.04 21.80
C THR A 166 -7.81 2.21 22.58
N GLN A 167 -8.02 3.38 23.18
CA GLN A 167 -9.24 3.69 23.93
C GLN A 167 -10.46 3.74 23.01
N GLN A 168 -10.35 4.44 21.87
CA GLN A 168 -11.43 4.54 20.89
C GLN A 168 -11.85 3.15 20.38
N TYR A 169 -10.88 2.31 19.99
CA TYR A 169 -11.17 0.96 19.50
C TYR A 169 -11.87 0.08 20.55
N LYS A 170 -11.47 0.19 21.82
CA LYS A 170 -12.14 -0.52 22.93
C LYS A 170 -13.57 -0.02 23.15
N ALA A 171 -13.79 1.30 23.09
CA ALA A 171 -15.11 1.91 23.24
C ALA A 171 -16.07 1.50 22.12
N GLU A 172 -15.59 1.43 20.88
CA GLU A 172 -16.38 0.97 19.72
C GLU A 172 -16.74 -0.51 19.79
N LYS A 173 -15.91 -1.35 20.44
CA LYS A 173 -16.16 -2.79 20.64
C LYS A 173 -17.17 -3.11 21.75
N GLN A 174 -17.43 -2.17 22.65
CA GLN A 174 -18.38 -2.32 23.76
C GLN A 174 -19.78 -1.80 23.43
N LYS A 175 -19.95 -1.13 22.29
CA LYS A 175 -21.25 -0.76 21.71
C LYS A 175 -21.78 -1.89 20.85
#